data_AF-A0A7S1JD21-F1
#
_entry.id   AF-A0A7S1JD21-F1
#
_cell.length_a   1.000
_cell.length_b   1.000
_cell.length_c   1.000
_cell.angle_alpha   90.00
_cell.angle_beta   90.00
_cell.angle_gamma   90.00
#
_symmetry.space_group_name_H-M   'P 1'
#
loop_
_entity.id
_entity.type
_entity.pdbx_description
1 polymer ?
#
loop_
_entity_poly.entity_id
_entity_poly.type
_entity_poly.pdbx_seq_one_letter_code
_entity_poly.pdbx_strand_id
1 'polypeptide(L)'
;MPEVMKLNKLGSFTMENLGQSKSAVGDFMKKKKEEQGASFQDQMLKIVRTLPKILKYLPNDKAADARNFILSFQYWLGGSSDNLQNFLLLLSQEYVLDEPIADMKIAEPVEYPDTGIWHPLAPKYYTSLQEYLDWNSRRPDLAHLDKNAPTIGLVLQRSHLVSGDEAHYVAMVQELESRGAKVLPIFAGGFDFSVPVNDYFYFRGRRSCVPDWFCFGWWPCSSGSP
;
A
#
# COMPACT_ATOMS: atom_id res chain seq x y z
N MET A 1 -3.18 25.93 7.71
CA MET A 1 -3.33 24.91 6.64
C MET A 1 -2.47 25.38 5.48
N PRO A 2 -1.63 24.52 4.86
CA PRO A 2 -0.81 24.88 3.70
C PRO A 2 -1.65 25.46 2.56
N GLU A 3 -1.11 26.42 1.78
CA GLU A 3 -1.87 27.13 0.74
C GLU A 3 -2.46 26.18 -0.32
N VAL A 4 -1.72 25.16 -0.74
CA VAL A 4 -2.19 24.16 -1.72
C VAL A 4 -3.37 23.34 -1.20
N MET A 5 -3.43 23.06 0.11
CA MET A 5 -4.55 22.31 0.68
C MET A 5 -5.88 23.08 0.63
N LYS A 6 -5.84 24.43 0.59
CA LYS A 6 -7.04 25.26 0.46
C LYS A 6 -7.69 25.16 -0.92
N LEU A 7 -6.93 24.72 -1.93
CA LEU A 7 -7.42 24.55 -3.30
C LEU A 7 -8.32 23.32 -3.47
N ASN A 8 -8.42 22.43 -2.47
CA ASN A 8 -9.29 21.27 -2.53
C ASN A 8 -10.76 21.70 -2.59
N LYS A 9 -11.38 21.43 -3.74
CA LYS A 9 -12.81 21.63 -4.00
C LYS A 9 -13.34 20.42 -4.79
N LEU A 10 -14.37 19.76 -4.27
CA LEU A 10 -15.08 18.68 -4.95
C LEU A 10 -16.58 18.90 -4.77
N GLY A 11 -17.28 19.27 -5.84
CA GLY A 11 -18.67 19.73 -5.74
C GLY A 11 -18.83 20.88 -4.73
N SER A 12 -19.65 20.64 -3.71
CA SER A 12 -19.91 21.52 -2.57
C SER A 12 -18.91 21.35 -1.40
N PHE A 13 -18.06 20.33 -1.44
CA PHE A 13 -17.05 20.06 -0.42
C PHE A 13 -15.78 20.89 -0.63
N THR A 14 -15.31 21.53 0.44
CA THR A 14 -14.03 22.24 0.50
C THR A 14 -13.34 21.97 1.83
N MET A 15 -12.02 22.12 1.89
CA MET A 15 -11.25 21.98 3.14
C MET A 15 -11.59 23.05 4.20
N GLU A 16 -12.25 24.13 3.82
CA GLU A 16 -12.76 25.13 4.78
C GLU A 16 -13.93 24.58 5.61
N ASN A 17 -14.74 23.69 5.03
CA ASN A 17 -15.85 23.03 5.74
C ASN A 17 -15.36 22.10 6.87
N LEU A 18 -14.09 21.66 6.83
CA LEU A 18 -13.44 20.87 7.89
C LEU A 18 -12.97 21.73 9.08
N GLY A 19 -13.00 23.06 8.96
CA GLY A 19 -12.29 24.01 9.82
C GLY A 19 -13.02 24.56 11.05
N GLN A 20 -14.21 24.06 11.43
CA GLN A 20 -14.90 24.59 12.62
C GLN A 20 -14.38 24.05 13.96
N SER A 21 -13.46 23.07 13.98
CA SER A 21 -12.79 22.66 15.22
C SER A 21 -11.51 23.47 15.47
N LYS A 22 -11.65 24.76 15.78
CA LYS A 22 -10.57 25.54 16.42
C LYS A 22 -10.41 25.01 17.85
N SER A 23 -9.47 24.09 18.08
CA SER A 23 -8.98 23.82 19.43
C SER A 23 -7.58 24.38 19.58
N ALA A 24 -7.33 25.09 20.69
CA ALA A 24 -6.04 25.65 21.10
C ALA A 24 -4.92 24.58 21.27
N VAL A 25 -5.22 23.31 20.99
CA VAL A 25 -4.32 22.15 20.99
C VAL A 25 -3.49 22.07 19.69
N GLY A 26 -3.95 22.71 18.61
CA GLY A 26 -3.29 22.70 17.30
C GLY A 26 -1.89 23.34 17.29
N ASP A 27 -1.72 24.44 18.03
CA ASP A 27 -0.44 25.16 18.09
C ASP A 27 0.59 24.45 18.98
N PHE A 28 0.14 23.70 20.00
CA PHE A 28 1.02 22.90 20.86
C PHE A 28 1.49 21.61 20.17
N MET A 29 0.64 21.01 19.32
CA MET A 29 0.99 19.85 18.49
C MET A 29 1.91 20.19 17.32
N LYS A 30 1.93 21.45 16.88
CA LYS A 30 2.80 21.91 15.78
C LYS A 30 4.28 21.88 16.19
N LYS A 31 4.59 22.28 17.43
CA LYS A 31 5.95 22.22 17.99
C LYS A 31 6.49 20.80 18.16
N LYS A 32 5.63 19.83 18.48
CA LYS A 32 6.04 18.42 18.67
C LYS A 32 6.19 17.63 17.36
N LYS A 33 5.66 18.17 16.26
CA LYS A 33 5.70 17.56 14.91
C LYS A 33 6.94 17.95 14.11
N GLU A 34 7.65 19.01 14.53
CA GLU A 34 8.96 19.36 13.97
C GLU A 34 10.05 18.38 14.47
N GLU A 35 9.86 17.74 15.62
CA GLU A 35 10.80 16.76 16.20
C GLU A 35 10.55 15.31 15.77
N GLN A 36 9.38 15.00 15.19
CA GLN A 36 9.04 13.67 14.69
C GLN A 36 8.47 13.81 13.29
N GLY A 37 9.24 13.40 12.28
CA GLY A 37 8.88 13.40 10.86
C GLY A 37 7.70 12.48 10.55
N ALA A 38 6.50 12.83 11.02
CA ALA A 38 5.27 12.14 10.67
C ALA A 38 5.09 12.24 9.15
N SER A 39 5.21 11.09 8.48
CA SER A 39 5.17 10.94 7.04
C SER A 39 3.92 11.64 6.50
N PHE A 40 4.01 12.22 5.31
CA PHE A 40 2.86 12.80 4.62
C PHE A 40 1.67 11.82 4.61
N GLN A 41 1.96 10.53 4.43
CA GLN A 41 0.99 9.43 4.54
C GLN A 41 0.26 9.39 5.90
N ASP A 42 0.95 9.56 7.03
CA ASP A 42 0.31 9.58 8.36
C ASP A 42 -0.68 10.73 8.51
N GLN A 43 -0.33 11.89 7.94
CA GLN A 43 -1.19 13.07 7.95
C GLN A 43 -2.43 12.84 7.08
N MET A 44 -2.25 12.16 5.95
CA MET A 44 -3.33 11.83 5.01
C MET A 44 -4.24 10.71 5.54
N LEU A 45 -3.68 9.66 6.16
CA LEU A 45 -4.43 8.63 6.87
C LEU A 45 -5.24 9.21 8.04
N LYS A 46 -4.70 10.22 8.73
CA LYS A 46 -5.44 10.95 9.78
C LYS A 46 -6.66 11.66 9.20
N ILE A 47 -6.53 12.28 8.03
CA ILE A 47 -7.64 12.93 7.32
C ILE A 47 -8.72 11.87 7.00
N VAL A 48 -8.37 10.76 6.34
CA VAL A 48 -9.29 9.64 6.03
C VAL A 48 -10.01 9.12 7.28
N ARG A 49 -9.30 8.94 8.40
CA ARG A 49 -9.87 8.45 9.67
C ARG A 49 -10.76 9.47 10.39
N THR A 50 -10.56 10.77 10.14
CA THR A 50 -11.31 11.84 10.83
C THR A 50 -12.55 12.29 10.08
N LEU A 51 -12.57 12.21 8.75
CA LEU A 51 -13.71 12.68 7.95
C LEU A 51 -15.05 11.96 8.27
N PRO A 52 -15.11 10.63 8.50
CA PRO A 52 -16.38 9.96 8.83
C PRO A 52 -17.06 10.52 10.08
N LYS A 53 -16.28 11.05 11.06
CA LYS A 53 -16.82 11.67 12.27
C LYS A 53 -17.49 13.02 12.01
N ILE A 54 -17.14 13.66 10.90
CA ILE A 54 -17.64 14.98 10.48
C ILE A 54 -18.81 14.83 9.51
N LEU A 55 -18.85 13.74 8.74
CA LEU A 55 -19.96 13.41 7.83
C LEU A 55 -21.34 13.43 8.51
N LYS A 56 -21.45 13.04 9.78
CA LYS A 56 -22.73 13.06 10.53
C LYS A 56 -23.28 14.47 10.83
N TYR A 57 -22.49 15.51 10.62
CA TYR A 57 -22.88 16.91 10.84
C TYR A 57 -23.07 17.71 9.55
N LEU A 58 -22.84 17.07 8.39
CA LEU A 58 -23.01 17.70 7.08
C LEU A 58 -24.42 17.42 6.52
N PRO A 59 -25.03 18.38 5.80
CA PRO A 59 -26.25 18.13 5.04
C PRO A 59 -26.02 17.04 3.97
N ASN A 60 -27.08 16.33 3.57
CA ASN A 60 -26.98 15.10 2.76
C ASN A 60 -26.20 15.27 1.43
N ASP A 61 -26.37 16.41 0.75
CA ASP A 61 -25.65 16.77 -0.47
C ASP A 61 -24.15 16.96 -0.21
N LYS A 62 -23.77 17.73 0.81
CA LYS A 62 -22.37 17.92 1.20
C LYS A 62 -21.73 16.64 1.74
N ALA A 63 -22.53 15.77 2.35
CA ALA A 63 -22.07 14.48 2.85
C ALA A 63 -21.73 13.52 1.70
N ALA A 64 -22.47 13.56 0.58
CA ALA A 64 -22.14 12.80 -0.63
C ALA A 64 -20.79 13.25 -1.22
N ASP A 65 -20.60 14.55 -1.39
CA ASP A 65 -19.34 15.10 -1.92
C ASP A 65 -18.14 14.82 -1.00
N ALA A 66 -18.34 14.91 0.32
CA ALA A 66 -17.31 14.56 1.28
C ALA A 66 -16.96 13.06 1.25
N ARG A 67 -17.92 12.16 0.98
CA ARG A 67 -17.66 10.73 0.76
C ARG A 67 -16.87 10.49 -0.52
N ASN A 68 -17.27 11.12 -1.62
CA ASN A 68 -16.54 11.04 -2.89
C ASN A 68 -15.11 11.58 -2.75
N PHE A 69 -14.90 12.61 -1.94
CA PHE A 69 -13.56 13.09 -1.60
C PHE A 69 -12.73 12.01 -0.87
N ILE A 70 -13.31 11.33 0.12
CA ILE A 70 -12.61 10.22 0.82
C ILE A 70 -12.28 9.07 -0.12
N LEU A 71 -13.26 8.63 -0.93
CA LEU A 71 -13.07 7.54 -1.90
C LEU A 71 -12.00 7.88 -2.93
N SER A 72 -12.09 9.07 -3.54
CA SER A 72 -11.10 9.57 -4.49
C SER A 72 -9.69 9.58 -3.87
N PHE A 73 -9.62 9.93 -2.60
CA PHE A 73 -8.38 9.97 -1.85
C PHE A 73 -7.86 8.56 -1.48
N GLN A 74 -8.73 7.59 -1.22
CA GLN A 74 -8.36 6.18 -1.02
C GLN A 74 -7.81 5.54 -2.30
N TYR A 75 -8.43 5.80 -3.46
CA TYR A 75 -7.88 5.36 -4.75
C TYR A 75 -6.47 5.93 -4.97
N TRP A 76 -6.28 7.21 -4.70
CA TRP A 76 -4.98 7.86 -4.84
C TRP A 76 -3.91 7.23 -3.94
N LEU A 77 -4.25 6.93 -2.68
CA LEU A 77 -3.33 6.25 -1.76
C LEU A 77 -3.02 4.80 -2.17
N GLY A 78 -4.00 4.09 -2.74
CA GLY A 78 -3.80 2.74 -3.25
C GLY A 78 -2.85 2.73 -4.45
N GLY A 79 -2.95 3.73 -5.34
CA GLY A 79 -1.93 4.08 -6.34
C GLY A 79 -1.74 3.09 -7.50
N SER A 80 -2.52 2.01 -7.57
CA SER A 80 -2.51 1.08 -8.70
C SER A 80 -3.17 1.68 -9.94
N SER A 81 -2.88 1.11 -11.11
CA SER A 81 -3.54 1.46 -12.38
C SER A 81 -5.06 1.38 -12.25
N ASP A 82 -5.57 0.28 -11.68
CA ASP A 82 -7.01 0.07 -11.45
C ASP A 82 -7.60 1.14 -10.52
N ASN A 83 -6.90 1.49 -9.44
CA ASN A 83 -7.36 2.54 -8.55
C ASN A 83 -7.39 3.90 -9.24
N LEU A 84 -6.36 4.25 -10.01
CA LEU A 84 -6.32 5.52 -10.74
C LEU A 84 -7.39 5.57 -11.85
N GLN A 85 -7.69 4.44 -12.49
CA GLN A 85 -8.80 4.36 -13.43
C GLN A 85 -10.14 4.61 -12.74
N ASN A 86 -10.43 3.91 -11.63
CA ASN A 86 -11.68 4.08 -10.88
C ASN A 86 -11.79 5.47 -10.25
N PHE A 87 -10.67 6.08 -9.84
CA PHE A 87 -10.60 7.47 -9.41
C PHE A 87 -11.09 8.44 -10.50
N LEU A 88 -10.55 8.31 -11.72
CA LEU A 88 -10.95 9.17 -12.83
C LEU A 88 -12.40 8.91 -13.25
N LEU A 89 -12.86 7.66 -13.25
CA LEU A 89 -14.24 7.31 -13.54
C LEU A 89 -15.21 7.93 -12.53
N LEU A 90 -14.93 7.78 -11.23
CA LEU A 90 -15.73 8.39 -10.16
C LEU A 90 -15.85 9.90 -10.35
N LEU A 91 -14.72 10.59 -10.54
CA LEU A 91 -14.72 12.04 -10.69
C LEU A 91 -15.44 12.48 -11.97
N SER A 92 -15.26 11.76 -13.06
CA SER A 92 -15.90 12.09 -14.33
C SER A 92 -17.42 11.92 -14.25
N GLN A 93 -17.88 10.81 -13.68
CA GLN A 93 -19.31 10.49 -13.60
C GLN A 93 -20.08 11.39 -12.63
N GLU A 94 -19.48 11.75 -11.50
CA GLU A 94 -20.16 12.53 -10.47
C GLU A 94 -20.07 14.05 -10.69
N TYR A 95 -19.05 14.54 -11.42
CA TYR A 95 -18.74 15.97 -11.47
C TYR A 95 -18.45 16.56 -12.86
N VAL A 96 -18.34 15.75 -13.91
CA VAL A 96 -17.93 16.23 -15.24
C VAL A 96 -18.94 15.89 -16.32
N LEU A 97 -19.47 14.67 -16.33
CA LEU A 97 -20.38 14.18 -17.36
C LEU A 97 -21.84 14.46 -16.96
N ASP A 98 -22.63 14.96 -17.91
CA ASP A 98 -24.06 15.20 -17.70
C ASP A 98 -24.89 13.90 -17.70
N GLU A 99 -24.39 12.87 -18.41
CA GLU A 99 -25.02 11.56 -18.52
C GLU A 99 -24.06 10.47 -18.02
N PRO A 100 -24.55 9.48 -17.25
CA PRO A 100 -23.71 8.41 -16.74
C PRO A 100 -23.18 7.55 -17.89
N ILE A 101 -21.94 7.07 -17.75
CA ILE A 101 -21.37 6.12 -18.70
C ILE A 101 -22.12 4.80 -18.54
N ALA A 102 -22.95 4.45 -19.53
CA ALA A 102 -23.70 3.20 -19.53
C ALA A 102 -22.76 1.99 -19.35
N ASP A 103 -23.20 1.02 -18.56
CA ASP A 103 -22.53 -0.27 -18.30
C ASP A 103 -21.16 -0.23 -17.60
N MET A 104 -20.71 0.92 -17.06
CA MET A 104 -19.49 0.99 -16.24
C MET A 104 -19.79 0.88 -14.74
N LYS A 105 -19.11 -0.07 -14.07
CA LYS A 105 -19.13 -0.19 -12.60
C LYS A 105 -17.83 0.36 -12.04
N ILE A 106 -17.94 1.40 -11.22
CA ILE A 106 -16.82 1.90 -10.42
C ILE A 106 -16.55 0.88 -9.30
N ALA A 107 -15.38 0.26 -9.31
CA ALA A 107 -14.98 -0.73 -8.31
C ALA A 107 -14.37 -0.05 -7.08
N GLU A 108 -14.61 -0.59 -5.89
CA GLU A 108 -14.06 -0.07 -4.63
C GLU A 108 -12.51 0.01 -4.63
N PRO A 109 -11.91 0.97 -3.88
CA PRO A 109 -10.46 1.10 -3.81
C PRO A 109 -9.77 -0.17 -3.30
N VAL A 110 -8.74 -0.60 -4.01
CA VAL A 110 -7.88 -1.73 -3.60
C VAL A 110 -6.74 -1.21 -2.72
N GLU A 111 -6.66 -1.69 -1.49
CA GLU A 111 -5.56 -1.36 -0.58
C GLU A 111 -4.40 -2.34 -0.75
N TYR A 112 -3.18 -1.78 -0.81
CA TYR A 112 -1.94 -2.54 -0.88
C TYR A 112 -1.13 -2.27 0.39
N PRO A 113 -0.66 -3.30 1.10
CA PRO A 113 0.10 -3.11 2.34
C PRO A 113 1.42 -2.38 2.04
N ASP A 114 1.96 -1.70 3.05
CA ASP A 114 3.22 -0.95 2.92
C ASP A 114 4.44 -1.88 2.79
N THR A 115 4.40 -3.00 3.51
CA THR A 115 5.37 -4.09 3.44
C THR A 115 4.63 -5.42 3.38
N GLY A 116 5.26 -6.43 2.80
CA GLY A 116 4.66 -7.76 2.71
C GLY A 116 5.46 -8.73 1.88
N ILE A 117 4.82 -9.85 1.58
CA ILE A 117 5.33 -10.95 0.76
C ILE A 117 4.42 -11.05 -0.46
N TRP A 118 5.01 -11.13 -1.66
CA TRP A 118 4.30 -11.18 -2.94
C TRP A 118 4.77 -12.37 -3.75
N HIS A 119 3.91 -13.16 -4.35
CA HIS A 119 4.33 -14.18 -5.30
C HIS A 119 3.45 -14.12 -6.55
N PRO A 120 3.98 -14.33 -7.78
CA PRO A 120 3.19 -14.19 -9.01
C PRO A 120 1.98 -15.13 -9.09
N LEU A 121 2.09 -16.31 -8.47
CA LEU A 121 0.99 -17.29 -8.39
C LEU A 121 0.13 -17.16 -7.12
N ALA A 122 0.48 -16.26 -6.20
CA ALA A 122 -0.31 -16.06 -5.00
C ALA A 122 -1.61 -15.31 -5.33
N PRO A 123 -2.74 -15.68 -4.70
CA PRO A 123 -4.01 -14.98 -4.91
C PRO A 123 -4.06 -13.60 -4.21
N LYS A 124 -3.09 -13.31 -3.34
CA LYS A 124 -3.03 -12.08 -2.54
C LYS A 124 -1.61 -11.81 -2.04
N TYR A 125 -1.39 -10.58 -1.57
CA TYR A 125 -0.24 -10.25 -0.74
C TYR A 125 -0.38 -10.85 0.67
N TYR A 126 0.73 -11.27 1.26
CA TYR A 126 0.76 -11.75 2.64
C TYR A 126 1.47 -10.75 3.54
N THR A 127 0.91 -10.54 4.73
CA THR A 127 1.54 -9.73 5.80
C THR A 127 2.08 -10.60 6.94
N SER A 128 1.90 -11.92 6.84
CA SER A 128 2.38 -12.93 7.80
C SER A 128 3.26 -13.96 7.09
N LEU A 129 4.48 -14.15 7.60
CA LEU A 129 5.41 -15.16 7.09
C LEU A 129 4.82 -16.57 7.15
N GLN A 130 4.17 -16.93 8.26
CA GLN A 130 3.61 -18.27 8.43
C GLN A 130 2.51 -18.56 7.40
N GLU A 131 1.67 -17.56 7.12
CA GLU A 131 0.58 -17.71 6.15
C GLU A 131 1.13 -17.93 4.73
N TYR A 132 2.19 -17.20 4.37
CA TYR A 132 2.89 -17.40 3.10
C TYR A 132 3.50 -18.79 3.00
N LEU A 133 4.22 -19.25 4.04
CA LEU A 133 4.86 -20.57 4.05
C LEU A 133 3.83 -21.71 3.99
N ASP A 134 2.71 -21.57 4.68
CA ASP A 134 1.61 -22.53 4.64
C ASP A 134 0.96 -22.60 3.25
N TRP A 135 0.80 -21.47 2.57
CA TRP A 135 0.33 -21.44 1.19
C TRP A 135 1.37 -22.07 0.24
N ASN A 136 2.63 -21.65 0.33
CA ASN A 136 3.69 -22.09 -0.57
C ASN A 136 4.01 -23.58 -0.42
N SER A 137 3.89 -24.14 0.79
CA SER A 137 4.08 -25.58 1.04
C SER A 137 2.98 -26.47 0.46
N ARG A 138 1.81 -25.91 0.13
CA ARG A 138 0.67 -26.64 -0.47
C ARG A 138 0.64 -26.53 -1.99
N ARG A 139 1.61 -25.83 -2.60
CA ARG A 139 1.67 -25.66 -4.05
C ARG A 139 2.01 -26.98 -4.75
N PRO A 140 1.14 -27.49 -5.63
CA PRO A 140 1.36 -28.78 -6.29
C PRO A 140 2.52 -28.74 -7.28
N ASP A 141 2.78 -27.59 -7.89
CA ASP A 141 3.86 -27.37 -8.84
C ASP A 141 5.25 -27.41 -8.19
N LEU A 142 5.34 -27.18 -6.87
CA LEU A 142 6.58 -27.30 -6.09
C LEU A 142 6.70 -28.64 -5.34
N ALA A 143 5.77 -29.59 -5.52
CA ALA A 143 5.77 -30.86 -4.79
C ALA A 143 7.02 -31.73 -5.04
N HIS A 144 7.73 -31.46 -6.13
CA HIS A 144 8.97 -32.13 -6.51
C HIS A 144 10.21 -31.58 -5.79
N LEU A 145 10.10 -30.43 -5.12
CA LEU A 145 11.22 -29.82 -4.40
C LEU A 145 11.59 -30.61 -3.14
N ASP A 146 12.88 -30.73 -2.87
CA ASP A 146 13.37 -31.29 -1.62
C ASP A 146 12.88 -30.45 -0.42
N LYS A 147 12.55 -31.12 0.69
CA LYS A 147 12.29 -30.46 1.97
C LYS A 147 13.45 -29.55 2.39
N ASN A 148 14.68 -29.94 2.06
CA ASN A 148 15.91 -29.20 2.35
C ASN A 148 16.37 -28.29 1.20
N ALA A 149 15.52 -28.06 0.18
CA ALA A 149 15.83 -27.13 -0.89
C ALA A 149 16.23 -25.74 -0.34
N PRO A 150 17.22 -25.08 -0.95
CA PRO A 150 17.66 -23.76 -0.52
C PRO A 150 16.52 -22.75 -0.65
N THR A 151 16.43 -21.82 0.30
CA THR A 151 15.50 -20.70 0.25
C THR A 151 16.24 -19.43 -0.10
N ILE A 152 15.81 -18.74 -1.16
CA ILE A 152 16.39 -17.48 -1.63
C ILE A 152 15.39 -16.35 -1.37
N GLY A 153 15.85 -15.32 -0.67
CA GLY A 153 15.05 -14.12 -0.40
C GLY A 153 15.23 -13.10 -1.50
N LEU A 154 14.14 -12.49 -1.95
CA LEU A 154 14.17 -11.38 -2.89
C LEU A 154 13.59 -10.13 -2.22
N VAL A 155 14.28 -9.01 -2.33
CA VAL A 155 13.77 -7.71 -1.87
C VAL A 155 13.34 -6.90 -3.08
N LEU A 156 12.05 -6.59 -3.15
CA LEU A 156 11.37 -5.94 -4.25
C LEU A 156 10.88 -4.55 -3.86
N GLN A 157 10.68 -3.69 -4.86
CA GLN A 157 10.06 -2.38 -4.64
C GLN A 157 8.56 -2.46 -4.89
N ARG A 158 7.74 -2.01 -3.93
CA ARG A 158 6.27 -2.04 -4.02
C ARG A 158 5.73 -1.30 -5.25
N SER A 159 6.41 -0.25 -5.72
CA SER A 159 5.97 0.55 -6.86
C SER A 159 5.74 -0.29 -8.12
N HIS A 160 6.64 -1.23 -8.42
CA HIS A 160 6.51 -2.10 -9.59
C HIS A 160 5.36 -3.10 -9.44
N LEU A 161 5.10 -3.57 -8.21
CA LEU A 161 3.97 -4.48 -7.91
C LEU A 161 2.61 -3.78 -8.01
N VAL A 162 2.58 -2.49 -7.68
CA VAL A 162 1.36 -1.67 -7.72
C VAL A 162 1.09 -1.15 -9.13
N SER A 163 2.13 -0.86 -9.90
CA SER A 163 1.99 -0.46 -11.32
C SER A 163 1.74 -1.65 -12.25
N GLY A 164 2.07 -2.87 -11.83
CA GLY A 164 2.02 -4.08 -12.66
C GLY A 164 3.27 -4.29 -13.53
N ASP A 165 4.31 -3.45 -13.38
CA ASP A 165 5.58 -3.56 -14.10
C ASP A 165 6.53 -4.61 -13.51
N GLU A 166 5.98 -5.77 -13.17
CA GLU A 166 6.62 -6.82 -12.36
C GLU A 166 7.15 -7.99 -13.19
N ALA A 167 7.06 -7.94 -14.52
CA ALA A 167 7.40 -9.06 -15.41
C ALA A 167 8.82 -9.64 -15.15
N HIS A 168 9.78 -8.78 -14.84
CA HIS A 168 11.14 -9.18 -14.50
C HIS A 168 11.24 -9.87 -13.12
N TYR A 169 10.40 -9.49 -12.15
CA TYR A 169 10.27 -10.20 -10.87
C TYR A 169 9.63 -11.57 -11.06
N VAL A 170 8.59 -11.66 -11.90
CA VAL A 170 7.95 -12.94 -12.25
C VAL A 170 8.99 -13.90 -12.84
N ALA A 171 9.75 -13.43 -13.84
CA ALA A 171 10.79 -14.24 -14.47
C ALA A 171 11.88 -14.70 -13.49
N MET A 172 12.29 -13.82 -12.56
CA MET A 172 13.28 -14.16 -11.53
C MET A 172 12.79 -15.25 -10.59
N VAL A 173 11.55 -15.12 -10.08
CA VAL A 173 10.95 -16.12 -9.20
C VAL A 173 10.85 -17.45 -9.92
N GLN A 174 10.34 -17.47 -11.16
CA GLN A 174 10.21 -18.68 -11.95
C GLN A 174 11.55 -19.36 -12.23
N GLU A 175 12.59 -18.60 -12.59
CA GLU A 175 13.92 -19.14 -12.85
C GLU A 175 14.51 -19.80 -11.60
N LEU A 176 14.40 -19.16 -10.43
CA LEU A 176 14.88 -19.73 -9.17
C LEU A 176 14.11 -20.99 -8.76
N GLU A 177 12.78 -20.98 -8.88
CA GLU A 177 11.95 -22.15 -8.59
C GLU A 177 12.26 -23.31 -9.55
N SER A 178 12.45 -23.05 -10.85
CA SER A 178 12.80 -24.07 -11.84
C SER A 178 14.15 -24.74 -11.57
N ARG A 179 15.06 -24.04 -10.88
CA ARG A 179 16.37 -24.55 -10.45
C ARG A 179 16.33 -25.29 -9.12
N GLY A 180 15.15 -25.44 -8.52
CA GLY A 180 14.97 -26.20 -7.30
C GLY A 180 15.05 -25.37 -6.00
N ALA A 181 15.01 -24.05 -6.08
CA ALA A 181 15.01 -23.19 -4.89
C ALA A 181 13.57 -22.82 -4.45
N LYS A 182 13.39 -22.64 -3.15
CA LYS A 182 12.21 -21.94 -2.60
C LYS A 182 12.49 -20.44 -2.67
N VAL A 183 11.51 -19.63 -3.02
CA VAL A 183 11.71 -18.19 -3.12
C VAL A 183 10.85 -17.47 -2.07
N LEU A 184 11.46 -16.50 -1.37
CA LEU A 184 10.78 -15.61 -0.42
C LEU A 184 10.88 -14.15 -0.88
N PRO A 185 10.02 -13.73 -1.82
CA PRO A 185 9.93 -12.36 -2.32
C PRO A 185 9.17 -11.42 -1.36
N ILE A 186 9.90 -10.51 -0.72
CA ILE A 186 9.37 -9.45 0.13
C ILE A 186 9.39 -8.11 -0.58
N PHE A 187 8.53 -7.18 -0.18
CA PHE A 187 8.53 -5.81 -0.72
C PHE A 187 8.38 -4.75 0.35
N ALA A 188 8.80 -3.53 0.01
CA ALA A 188 8.57 -2.32 0.79
C ALA A 188 8.11 -1.16 -0.11
N GLY A 189 7.23 -0.32 0.42
CA GLY A 189 6.87 0.98 -0.16
C GLY A 189 7.86 2.10 0.19
N GLY A 190 8.55 1.99 1.33
CA GLY A 190 9.58 2.93 1.75
C GLY A 190 10.98 2.59 1.20
N PHE A 191 11.95 3.43 1.52
CA PHE A 191 13.37 3.20 1.19
C PHE A 191 14.10 2.32 2.23
N ASP A 192 13.47 2.10 3.40
CA ASP A 192 14.04 1.26 4.44
C ASP A 192 13.56 -0.19 4.26
N PHE A 193 14.40 -0.98 3.59
CA PHE A 193 14.17 -2.41 3.39
C PHE A 193 14.57 -3.26 4.60
N SER A 194 15.20 -2.69 5.63
CA SER A 194 15.59 -3.45 6.82
C SER A 194 14.38 -3.95 7.59
N VAL A 195 13.28 -3.20 7.58
CA VAL A 195 12.01 -3.57 8.25
C VAL A 195 11.46 -4.89 7.70
N PRO A 196 11.11 -5.03 6.41
CA PRO A 196 10.58 -6.29 5.91
C PRO A 196 11.61 -7.42 5.93
N VAL A 197 12.91 -7.12 5.80
CA VAL A 197 13.96 -8.15 5.97
C VAL A 197 13.91 -8.74 7.39
N ASN A 198 13.86 -7.89 8.41
CA ASN A 198 13.80 -8.34 9.81
C ASN A 198 12.49 -9.08 10.13
N ASP A 199 11.38 -8.64 9.55
CA ASP A 199 10.05 -9.20 9.81
C ASP A 199 9.83 -10.55 9.10
N TYR A 200 10.41 -10.76 7.92
CA TYR A 200 10.09 -11.89 7.05
C TYR A 200 11.25 -12.88 6.82
N PHE A 201 12.52 -12.45 6.84
CA PHE A 201 13.66 -13.36 6.63
C PHE A 201 14.14 -14.05 7.91
N TYR A 202 13.64 -13.63 9.08
CA TYR A 202 14.00 -14.22 10.37
C TYR A 202 12.77 -14.81 11.06
N PHE A 203 12.89 -16.04 11.58
CA PHE A 203 11.92 -16.53 12.55
C PHE A 203 12.12 -15.83 13.88
N ARG A 204 11.01 -15.46 14.55
CA ARG A 204 10.96 -14.86 15.91
C ARG A 204 12.00 -15.48 16.85
N GLY A 205 13.19 -14.88 16.94
CA GLY A 205 14.30 -15.38 17.77
C GLY A 205 15.60 -15.83 17.04
N ARG A 206 16.02 -15.14 15.97
CA ARG A 206 17.41 -15.10 15.44
C ARG A 206 17.88 -16.21 14.49
N ARG A 207 17.05 -17.18 14.10
CA ARG A 207 17.41 -18.09 12.98
C ARG A 207 16.86 -17.54 11.67
N SER A 208 17.78 -17.22 10.74
CA SER A 208 17.39 -16.88 9.37
C SER A 208 16.71 -18.07 8.71
N CYS A 209 15.57 -17.84 8.07
CA CYS A 209 14.93 -18.81 7.17
C CYS A 209 15.47 -18.70 5.74
N VAL A 210 16.29 -17.68 5.48
CA VAL A 210 16.86 -17.33 4.18
C VAL A 210 18.36 -17.02 4.35
N PRO A 211 19.26 -17.98 4.15
CA PRO A 211 20.69 -17.75 4.25
C PRO A 211 21.23 -16.83 3.14
N ASP A 212 20.62 -16.86 1.95
CA ASP A 212 21.04 -16.07 0.78
C ASP A 212 19.89 -15.20 0.26
N TRP A 213 20.09 -13.88 0.15
CA TRP A 213 19.08 -12.97 -0.39
C TRP A 213 19.68 -11.90 -1.32
N PHE A 214 18.87 -11.48 -2.29
CA PHE A 214 19.22 -10.48 -3.30
C PHE A 214 18.24 -9.30 -3.26
N CYS A 215 18.76 -8.09 -3.40
CA CYS A 215 17.99 -6.85 -3.41
C CYS A 215 17.94 -6.30 -4.83
N PHE A 216 16.73 -6.17 -5.38
CA PHE A 216 16.49 -5.58 -6.70
C PHE A 216 16.28 -4.06 -6.65
N GLY A 217 16.43 -3.45 -5.47
CA GLY A 217 16.39 -2.01 -5.30
C GLY A 217 17.70 -1.34 -5.72
N TRP A 218 17.62 -0.19 -6.39
CA TRP A 218 18.77 0.68 -6.67
C TRP A 218 19.34 1.39 -5.42
N TRP A 219 18.76 1.14 -4.25
CA TRP A 219 19.08 1.78 -2.98
C TRP A 219 19.83 0.82 -2.03
N PRO A 220 20.67 1.34 -1.13
CA PRO A 220 21.45 0.51 -0.23
C PRO A 220 20.55 -0.32 0.67
N CYS A 221 20.53 -1.63 0.44
CA CYS A 221 19.99 -2.61 1.38
C CYS A 221 21.05 -2.87 2.47
N SER A 222 20.94 -2.22 3.63
CA SER A 222 21.83 -2.49 4.76
C SER A 222 21.37 -3.74 5.52
N SER A 223 22.24 -4.75 5.59
CA SER A 223 22.09 -5.82 6.56
C SER A 223 22.49 -5.26 7.92
N GLY A 224 21.54 -4.67 8.65
CA GLY A 224 21.73 -4.37 10.06
C GLY A 224 21.90 -5.69 10.81
N SER A 225 23.13 -6.06 11.16
CA SER A 225 23.36 -7.11 12.14
C SER A 225 22.59 -6.74 13.43
N PRO A 226 21.80 -7.65 14.02
CA PRO A 226 21.12 -7.39 15.29
C PRO A 226 22.10 -7.21 16.46
#